data_AF-A0A7K3F3U3-F1
#
_entry.id   AF-A0A7K3F3U3-F1
#
_cell.length_a   1.000
_cell.length_b   1.000
_cell.length_c   1.000
_cell.angle_alpha   90.00
_cell.angle_beta   90.00
_cell.angle_gamma   90.00
#
_symmetry.space_group_name_H-M   'P 1'
#
loop_
_entity.id
_entity.type
_entity.pdbx_description
1 polymer ?
#
loop_
_entity_poly.entity_id
_entity_poly.type
_entity_poly.pdbx_seq_one_letter_code
_entity_poly.pdbx_strand_id
1 'polypeptide(L)' 'MTEPHGLEPVATFCGNCDCGCPQLFVDPQAPAERRVVLTDDFGQRVQMSADQFSSLIDDAKQGRLDGVALA' A
#
# COMPACT_ATOMS: atom_id res chain seq x y z
N MET A 1 -9.11 8.56 -14.80
CA MET A 1 -8.66 7.85 -13.58
C MET A 1 -9.23 8.64 -12.43
N THR A 2 -10.19 8.08 -11.72
CA THR A 2 -10.89 8.79 -10.64
C THR A 2 -9.91 8.94 -9.48
N GLU A 3 -9.39 10.14 -9.26
CA GLU A 3 -8.76 10.47 -7.98
C GLU A 3 -9.80 10.12 -6.91
N PRO A 4 -9.49 9.21 -5.98
CA PRO A 4 -10.43 8.88 -4.93
C PRO A 4 -10.39 10.06 -3.97
N HIS A 5 -11.23 11.06 -4.24
CA HIS A 5 -11.43 12.22 -3.38
C HIS A 5 -11.69 11.71 -1.96
N GLY A 6 -10.72 11.92 -1.06
CA GLY A 6 -10.79 11.46 0.33
C GLY A 6 -9.71 10.47 0.76
N LEU A 7 -8.88 9.91 -0.14
CA LEU A 7 -7.71 9.15 0.30
C LEU A 7 -6.59 10.07 0.77
N GLU A 8 -6.06 9.79 1.95
CA GLU A 8 -4.90 10.47 2.51
C GLU A 8 -3.61 9.77 2.06
N PRO A 9 -2.74 10.41 1.27
CA PRO A 9 -1.50 9.80 0.80
C PRO A 9 -0.49 9.62 1.93
N VAL A 10 0.15 8.46 1.98
CA VAL A 10 1.18 8.13 2.98
C VAL A 10 2.55 7.99 2.33
N ALA A 11 2.63 7.23 1.24
CA ALA A 11 3.89 6.96 0.56
C ALA A 11 3.67 6.67 -0.93
N THR A 12 4.70 6.94 -1.73
CA THR A 12 4.77 6.57 -3.14
C THR A 12 6.08 5.83 -3.36
N PHE A 13 6.03 4.65 -3.99
CA PHE A 13 7.15 3.74 -4.12
C PHE A 13 7.66 3.73 -5.57
N CYS A 14 8.31 4.81 -6.01
CA CYS A 14 8.89 4.89 -7.35
C CYS A 14 10.37 4.50 -7.37
N GLY A 15 10.80 3.86 -8.45
CA GLY A 15 12.21 3.73 -8.82
C GLY A 15 12.68 4.93 -9.65
N ASN A 16 13.43 4.67 -10.72
CA ASN A 16 14.01 5.72 -11.57
C ASN A 16 13.04 6.29 -12.64
N CYS A 17 11.79 5.85 -12.68
CA CYS A 17 10.75 6.47 -13.52
C CYS A 17 9.53 6.81 -12.67
N ASP A 18 8.79 7.85 -13.08
CA ASP A 18 7.48 8.22 -12.51
C ASP A 18 6.32 7.59 -13.31
N CYS A 19 6.58 6.45 -13.96
CA CYS A 19 5.72 5.87 -15.00
C CYS A 19 4.61 4.94 -14.45
N GLY A 20 3.95 5.37 -13.37
CA GLY A 20 3.00 4.58 -12.59
C GLY A 20 3.71 3.90 -11.44
N CYS A 21 3.43 4.32 -10.22
CA CYS A 21 4.12 3.81 -9.03
C CYS A 21 3.12 3.21 -8.06
N PRO A 22 3.51 2.17 -7.32
CA PRO A 22 2.75 1.74 -6.18
C PRO A 22 2.59 2.89 -5.17
N GLN A 23 1.41 3.01 -4.58
CA GLN A 23 1.08 4.08 -3.63
C GLN A 23 0.32 3.54 -2.42
N LEU A 24 0.65 4.09 -1.26
CA LEU A 24 0.01 3.78 0.01
C LEU A 24 -0.86 4.95 0.45
N PHE A 25 -2.10 4.65 0.83
CA PHE A 25 -3.06 5.62 1.33
C PHE A 25 -3.79 5.12 2.58
N VAL A 26 -4.41 6.05 3.30
CA VAL A 26 -5.44 5.80 4.31
C VAL A 26 -6.78 6.31 3.78
N ASP A 27 -7.83 5.48 3.88
CA ASP A 27 -9.22 5.85 3.59
C ASP A 27 -9.99 6.11 4.90
N PRO A 28 -10.15 7.37 5.34
CA PRO A 28 -10.82 7.68 6.61
C PRO A 28 -12.32 7.33 6.57
N GLN A 29 -12.91 7.16 5.39
CA GLN A 29 -14.32 6.84 5.22
C GLN A 29 -14.57 5.33 5.08
N ALA A 30 -13.53 4.52 4.89
CA ALA A 30 -13.67 3.08 4.81
C ALA A 30 -13.94 2.43 6.18
N PRO A 31 -14.61 1.26 6.21
CA PRO A 31 -14.66 0.39 7.38
C PRO A 31 -13.26 0.07 7.90
N ALA A 32 -13.14 -0.21 9.20
CA ALA A 32 -11.85 -0.44 9.86
C ALA A 32 -11.06 -1.59 9.21
N GLU A 33 -11.75 -2.57 8.65
CA GLU A 33 -11.18 -3.76 8.01
C GLU A 33 -10.58 -3.48 6.61
N ARG A 34 -10.80 -2.28 6.05
CA ARG A 34 -10.41 -1.90 4.68
C ARG A 34 -9.77 -0.51 4.58
N ARG A 35 -9.30 0.02 5.70
CA ARG A 35 -8.85 1.41 5.85
C ARG A 35 -7.50 1.72 5.20
N VAL A 36 -6.59 0.76 5.13
CA VAL A 36 -5.30 0.92 4.46
C VAL A 36 -5.44 0.48 3.01
N VAL A 37 -5.00 1.33 2.08
CA VAL A 37 -5.09 1.08 0.64
C VAL A 37 -3.70 1.08 0.03
N LEU A 38 -3.33 -0.03 -0.62
CA LEU A 38 -2.12 -0.13 -1.45
C LEU A 38 -2.55 -0.32 -2.90
N THR A 39 -2.05 0.52 -3.79
CA THR A 39 -2.21 0.36 -5.25
C THR A 39 -0.89 -0.04 -5.88
N ASP A 40 -0.95 -0.80 -6.97
CA ASP A 40 0.20 -1.06 -7.84
C ASP A 40 0.15 -0.20 -9.12
N ASP A 41 1.17 -0.33 -9.95
CA ASP A 41 1.34 0.35 -11.24
C ASP A 41 0.46 -0.24 -12.36
N PHE A 42 -0.12 -1.42 -12.16
CA PHE A 42 -1.06 -2.07 -13.08
C PHE A 42 -2.53 -1.75 -12.78
N GLY A 43 -2.80 -0.94 -11.75
CA GLY A 43 -4.15 -0.55 -11.32
C GLY A 43 -4.83 -1.55 -10.37
N GLN A 44 -4.09 -2.53 -9.84
CA GLN A 44 -4.56 -3.38 -8.76
C GLN A 44 -4.65 -2.58 -7.46
N ARG A 45 -5.55 -3.03 -6.58
CA ARG A 45 -5.82 -2.39 -5.30
C ARG A 45 -6.00 -3.44 -4.22
N VAL A 46 -5.21 -3.34 -3.17
CA VAL A 46 -5.37 -4.12 -1.93
C VAL A 46 -5.90 -3.20 -0.84
N GLN A 47 -6.89 -3.68 -0.10
CA GLN A 47 -7.45 -3.00 1.06
C GLN A 47 -7.34 -3.90 2.28
N MET A 48 -6.91 -3.35 3.41
CA MET A 48 -6.72 -4.10 4.65
C MET A 48 -6.94 -3.23 5.88
N SER A 49 -7.05 -3.86 7.05
CA SER A 49 -7.07 -3.13 8.32
C SER A 49 -5.69 -2.58 8.67
N ALA A 50 -5.66 -1.61 9.59
CA ALA A 50 -4.40 -1.12 10.16
C ALA A 50 -3.60 -2.24 10.85
N ASP A 51 -4.26 -3.17 11.53
CA ASP A 51 -3.61 -4.28 12.24
C ASP A 51 -2.95 -5.27 11.27
N GLN A 52 -3.61 -5.58 10.15
CA GLN A 52 -3.04 -6.40 9.09
C GLN A 52 -1.81 -5.72 8.48
N PHE A 53 -1.90 -4.42 8.19
CA PHE A 53 -0.78 -3.66 7.68
C PHE A 53 0.38 -3.57 8.67
N SER A 54 0.10 -3.42 9.98
CA SER A 54 1.12 -3.44 11.03
C SER A 54 1.88 -4.77 11.06
N SER A 55 1.17 -5.89 10.96
CA SER A 55 1.79 -7.22 10.90
C SER A 55 2.72 -7.37 9.68
N LEU A 56 2.30 -6.87 8.51
CA LEU A 56 3.14 -6.87 7.30
C LEU A 56 4.41 -6.03 7.50
N ILE A 57 4.30 -4.85 8.12
CA ILE A 57 5.45 -4.00 8.44
C ILE A 57 6.40 -4.74 9.38
N ASP A 58 5.89 -5.41 10.41
CA ASP A 58 6.71 -6.12 11.38
C ASP A 58 7.43 -7.32 10.75
N ASP A 59 6.78 -8.04 9.83
CA ASP A 59 7.39 -9.10 9.02
C ASP A 59 8.49 -8.54 8.10
N ALA A 60 8.21 -7.42 7.42
CA ALA A 60 9.16 -6.75 6.54
C ALA A 60 10.41 -6.27 7.31
N LYS A 61 10.22 -5.63 8.47
CA LYS A 61 11.32 -5.19 9.34
C LYS A 61 12.18 -6.34 9.85
N GLN A 62 11.62 -7.54 9.95
CA GLN A 62 12.33 -8.75 10.36
C GLN A 62 12.97 -9.49 9.18
N GLY A 63 12.90 -8.95 7.97
CA GLY A 63 13.47 -9.54 6.75
C GLY A 63 12.73 -10.79 6.26
N ARG A 64 11.54 -11.10 6.81
CA ARG A 64 10.78 -12.30 6.42
C ARG A 64 10.30 -12.27 4.97
N LEU A 65 10.16 -11.07 4.40
CA LEU A 65 9.67 -10.87 3.04
C LEU A 65 10.79 -10.77 2.00
N ASP A 66 12.06 -10.72 2.43
CA ASP A 66 13.21 -10.51 1.53
C ASP A 66 13.32 -11.62 0.47
N GLY A 67 12.98 -12.84 0.84
CA GLY A 67 12.97 -13.98 -0.09
C GLY A 67 11.97 -13.84 -1.24
N VAL A 68 10.91 -13.03 -1.09
CA VAL A 68 9.98 -12.70 -2.18
C VAL A 68 10.49 -11.50 -2.97
N ALA A 69 11.11 -10.52 -2.31
CA ALA A 69 11.60 -9.30 -2.94
C ALA A 69 12.89 -9.48 -3.76
N LEU A 70 13.69 -10.50 -3.44
CA LEU A 70 14.99 -10.79 -4.07
C LEU A 70 14.96 -12.00 -5.02
N ALA A 71 13.80 -12.65 -5.19
CA ALA A 71 13.64 -13.84 -6.03
C ALA A 71 13.58 -13.52 -7.53
#